data_AF-A0A821ITD4-F1
#
_entry.id   AF-A0A821ITD4-F1
#
_cell.length_a   1.000
_cell.length_b   1.000
_cell.length_c   1.000
_cell.angle_alpha   90.00
_cell.angle_beta   90.00
_cell.angle_gamma   90.00
#
_symmetry.space_group_name_H-M   'P 1'
#
loop_
_entity.id
_entity.type
_entity.pdbx_description
1 polymer ?
#
loop_
_entity_poly.entity_id
_entity_poly.type
_entity_poly.pdbx_seq_one_letter_code
_entity_poly.pdbx_strand_id
1 'polypeptide(L)'
;GARHKVKKSQKEIKKLVQEGFIGRYGELCDELQGRLGIAEVNHIPPKSAYRDTPYENIKLGDMPSIAMFKNDHEQTSSWGYYDKGSYQKKIQDLMKAGNMAEAIYIEMKDISTINATGKNYQCHVPKYIDYLASTPVKNAPLNSVGTRTLITLFNGA
;
A
#
# COMPACT_ATOMS: atom_id res chain seq x y z
N GLY A 1 -13.51 -28.03 0.85
CA GLY A 1 -12.64 -28.41 1.98
C GLY A 1 -11.98 -27.17 2.53
N ALA A 2 -12.19 -26.85 3.81
CA ALA A 2 -11.57 -25.69 4.44
C ALA A 2 -10.06 -25.95 4.56
N ARG A 3 -9.23 -25.21 3.80
CA ARG A 3 -7.78 -25.19 4.00
C ARG A 3 -7.52 -24.60 5.39
N HIS A 4 -7.09 -25.42 6.32
CA HIS A 4 -6.54 -24.95 7.59
C HIS A 4 -5.26 -24.15 7.26
N LYS A 5 -5.37 -22.81 7.17
CA LYS A 5 -4.19 -21.94 7.04
C LYS A 5 -3.41 -22.00 8.35
N VAL A 6 -2.17 -22.49 8.29
CA VAL A 6 -1.26 -22.53 9.45
C VAL A 6 -1.00 -21.09 9.89
N LYS A 7 -1.24 -20.79 11.17
CA LYS A 7 -1.00 -19.47 11.77
C LYS A 7 0.50 -19.19 11.82
N LYS A 8 0.95 -18.14 11.14
CA LYS A 8 2.32 -17.62 11.25
C LYS A 8 2.59 -17.10 12.66
N SER A 9 3.79 -17.35 13.16
CA SER A 9 4.29 -16.81 14.42
C SER A 9 4.54 -15.29 14.31
N GLN A 10 4.65 -14.61 15.46
CA GLN A 10 4.99 -13.19 15.48
C GLN A 10 6.36 -12.91 14.84
N LYS A 11 7.31 -13.84 14.97
CA LYS A 11 8.65 -13.73 14.38
C LYS A 11 8.58 -13.78 12.85
N GLU A 12 7.76 -14.67 12.30
CA GLU A 12 7.54 -14.77 10.86
C GLU A 12 6.86 -13.52 10.31
N ILE A 13 5.84 -12.99 11.00
CA ILE A 13 5.19 -11.74 10.57
C ILE A 13 6.15 -10.56 10.58
N LYS A 14 6.94 -10.39 11.65
CA LYS A 14 7.95 -9.33 11.73
C LYS A 14 8.93 -9.41 10.56
N LYS A 15 9.40 -10.62 10.26
CA LYS A 15 10.31 -10.87 9.13
C LYS A 15 9.67 -10.51 7.80
N LEU A 16 8.43 -10.94 7.54
CA LEU A 16 7.70 -10.61 6.31
C LEU A 16 7.57 -9.10 6.11
N VAL A 17 7.16 -8.37 7.15
CA VAL A 17 7.05 -6.91 7.07
C VAL A 17 8.40 -6.27 6.77
N GLN A 18 9.48 -6.67 7.46
CA GLN A 18 10.83 -6.14 7.21
C GLN A 18 11.35 -6.46 5.80
N GLU A 19 10.91 -7.57 5.22
CA GLU A 19 11.28 -8.00 3.89
C GLU A 19 10.36 -7.41 2.82
N GLY A 20 9.42 -6.50 3.11
CA GLY A 20 8.56 -5.93 2.08
C GLY A 20 7.38 -6.83 1.70
N PHE A 21 6.45 -7.01 2.63
CA PHE A 21 5.24 -7.80 2.40
C PHE A 21 4.13 -6.96 1.75
N ILE A 22 3.79 -7.34 0.51
CA ILE A 22 2.98 -6.55 -0.42
C ILE A 22 1.98 -7.48 -1.11
N GLY A 23 0.80 -6.97 -1.43
CA GLY A 23 -0.21 -7.75 -2.13
C GLY A 23 -1.57 -7.08 -2.14
N ARG A 24 -2.60 -7.89 -2.37
CA ARG A 24 -4.00 -7.47 -2.21
C ARG A 24 -4.35 -7.36 -0.73
N TYR A 25 -5.11 -6.33 -0.36
CA TYR A 25 -5.53 -6.12 1.03
C TYR A 25 -6.10 -7.39 1.68
N GLY A 26 -7.01 -8.08 0.99
CA GLY A 26 -7.65 -9.28 1.51
C GLY A 26 -6.68 -10.41 1.79
N GLU A 27 -5.69 -10.60 0.92
CA GLU A 27 -4.65 -11.64 1.06
C GLU A 27 -3.71 -11.32 2.22
N LEU A 28 -3.29 -10.05 2.34
CA LEU A 28 -2.45 -9.61 3.47
C LEU A 28 -3.18 -9.73 4.80
N CYS A 29 -4.46 -9.33 4.87
CA CYS A 29 -5.29 -9.49 6.07
C CYS A 29 -5.45 -10.97 6.46
N ASP A 30 -5.70 -11.82 5.48
CA ASP A 30 -5.80 -13.28 5.65
C ASP A 30 -4.51 -13.90 6.17
N GLU A 31 -3.35 -13.37 5.77
CA GLU A 31 -2.04 -13.85 6.21
C GLU A 31 -1.68 -13.33 7.61
N LEU A 32 -2.16 -12.14 7.97
CA LEU A 32 -1.95 -11.56 9.29
C LEU A 32 -2.91 -12.08 10.37
N GLN A 33 -4.06 -12.68 10.01
CA GLN A 33 -5.02 -13.37 10.90
C GLN A 33 -5.23 -12.74 12.29
N GLY A 34 -5.52 -11.44 12.37
CA GLY A 34 -5.79 -10.77 13.65
C GLY A 34 -4.55 -10.45 14.49
N ARG A 35 -3.33 -10.61 13.94
CA ARG A 35 -2.08 -10.03 14.49
C ARG A 35 -1.95 -8.53 14.20
N LEU A 36 -3.10 -7.86 14.06
CA LEU A 36 -3.24 -6.41 13.84
C LEU A 36 -2.62 -5.56 14.96
N GLY A 37 -2.26 -6.16 16.10
CA GLY A 37 -1.48 -5.51 17.16
C GLY A 37 0.02 -5.36 16.86
N ILE A 38 0.55 -6.02 15.82
CA ILE A 38 1.97 -5.93 15.44
C ILE A 38 2.12 -5.25 14.08
N ALA A 39 1.32 -5.67 13.11
CA ALA A 39 1.37 -5.18 11.75
C ALA A 39 -0.03 -4.83 11.26
N GLU A 40 -0.13 -3.76 10.48
CA GLU A 40 -1.34 -3.31 9.82
C GLU A 40 -1.15 -3.35 8.30
N VAL A 41 -2.26 -3.44 7.58
CA VAL A 41 -2.27 -3.41 6.12
C VAL A 41 -2.70 -2.02 5.69
N ASN A 42 -1.79 -1.29 5.06
CA ASN A 42 -2.04 0.04 4.52
C ASN A 42 -2.34 -0.06 3.02
N HIS A 43 -3.44 0.56 2.60
CA HIS A 43 -3.82 0.65 1.19
C HIS A 43 -3.01 1.74 0.51
N ILE A 44 -2.51 1.46 -0.69
CA ILE A 44 -1.70 2.42 -1.45
C ILE A 44 -2.27 2.56 -2.88
N PRO A 45 -3.01 3.63 -3.22
CA PRO A 45 -3.38 4.76 -2.36
C PRO A 45 -4.36 4.39 -1.23
N PRO A 46 -4.58 5.26 -0.23
CA PRO A 46 -5.53 5.03 0.86
C PRO A 46 -6.95 4.82 0.35
N LYS A 47 -7.71 3.94 1.03
CA LYS A 47 -9.12 3.61 0.69
C LYS A 47 -9.98 4.85 0.45
N SER A 48 -9.83 5.89 1.27
CA SER A 48 -10.62 7.13 1.17
C SER A 48 -10.42 7.86 -0.17
N ALA A 49 -9.27 7.70 -0.82
CA ALA A 49 -8.97 8.36 -2.09
C ALA A 49 -9.67 7.73 -3.30
N TYR A 50 -10.27 6.54 -3.17
CA TYR A 50 -10.97 5.87 -4.27
C TYR A 50 -12.38 6.43 -4.53
N ARG A 51 -12.96 7.15 -3.57
CA ARG A 51 -14.32 7.69 -3.66
C ARG A 51 -14.43 8.76 -4.75
N ASP A 52 -15.48 8.66 -5.57
CA ASP A 52 -15.76 9.56 -6.71
C ASP A 52 -14.64 9.57 -7.76
N THR A 53 -13.99 8.43 -7.99
CA THR A 53 -12.90 8.28 -8.98
C THR A 53 -13.22 7.19 -9.99
N PRO A 54 -12.51 7.11 -11.13
CA PRO A 54 -12.62 5.98 -12.06
C PRO A 54 -12.34 4.61 -11.43
N TYR A 55 -11.75 4.60 -10.23
CA TYR A 55 -11.28 3.43 -9.50
C TYR A 55 -12.20 3.02 -8.34
N GLU A 56 -13.33 3.70 -8.14
CA GLU A 56 -14.24 3.47 -7.00
C GLU A 56 -14.80 2.03 -6.94
N ASN A 57 -14.87 1.36 -8.09
CA ASN A 57 -15.40 0.00 -8.22
C ASN A 57 -14.39 -1.12 -7.90
N ILE A 58 -13.16 -0.79 -7.48
CA ILE A 58 -12.23 -1.80 -6.95
C ILE A 58 -12.77 -2.26 -5.60
N LYS A 59 -12.90 -3.58 -5.44
CA LYS A 59 -13.32 -4.15 -4.15
C LYS A 59 -12.23 -3.92 -3.12
N LEU A 60 -12.62 -3.66 -1.87
CA LEU A 60 -11.69 -3.43 -0.76
C LEU A 60 -10.59 -4.50 -0.68
N GLY A 61 -10.96 -5.78 -0.78
CA GLY A 61 -10.00 -6.88 -0.74
C GLY A 61 -9.02 -6.95 -1.91
N ASP A 62 -9.33 -6.31 -3.04
CA ASP A 62 -8.52 -6.28 -4.27
C ASP A 62 -7.63 -5.03 -4.34
N MET A 63 -7.82 -4.05 -3.45
CA MET A 63 -7.01 -2.84 -3.41
C MET A 63 -5.55 -3.20 -3.07
N PRO A 64 -4.57 -2.65 -3.79
CA PRO A 64 -3.17 -2.95 -3.56
C PRO A 64 -2.70 -2.31 -2.25
N SER A 65 -1.83 -3.02 -1.54
CA SER A 65 -1.51 -2.69 -0.16
C SER A 65 -0.11 -3.18 0.23
N ILE A 66 0.41 -2.59 1.30
CA ILE A 66 1.61 -3.07 1.99
C ILE A 66 1.25 -3.45 3.42
N ALA A 67 1.95 -4.43 3.97
CA ALA A 67 1.96 -4.65 5.40
C ALA A 67 3.08 -3.79 6.02
N MET A 68 2.77 -3.13 7.12
CA MET A 68 3.72 -2.31 7.87
C MET A 68 3.49 -2.48 9.37
N PHE A 69 4.48 -2.15 10.20
CA PHE A 69 4.29 -2.21 11.64
C PHE A 69 3.27 -1.16 12.07
N LYS A 70 2.42 -1.50 13.04
CA LYS A 70 1.37 -0.61 13.51
C LYS A 70 1.89 0.78 13.88
N ASN A 71 2.90 0.85 14.75
CA ASN A 71 3.48 2.13 15.17
C ASN A 71 4.09 2.95 14.02
N ASP A 72 4.54 2.29 12.95
CA ASP A 72 5.07 2.98 11.77
C ASP A 72 3.92 3.45 10.86
N HIS A 73 2.82 2.69 10.77
CA HIS A 73 1.62 3.11 10.06
C HIS A 73 1.06 4.42 10.63
N GLU A 74 1.07 4.57 11.95
CA GLU A 74 0.61 5.78 12.64
C GLU A 74 1.40 7.05 12.25
N GLN A 75 2.58 6.88 11.65
CA GLN A 75 3.44 7.98 11.20
C GLN A 75 3.19 8.37 9.74
N THR A 76 2.42 7.60 8.96
CA THR A 76 2.21 7.92 7.55
C THR A 76 1.37 9.18 7.39
N SER A 77 1.53 9.83 6.25
CA SER A 77 0.71 10.97 5.86
C SER A 77 -0.72 10.64 5.51
N SER A 78 -1.03 9.36 5.34
CA SER A 78 -2.37 8.86 5.12
C SER A 78 -3.08 8.36 6.40
N TRP A 79 -2.42 8.32 7.57
CA TRP A 79 -3.01 7.79 8.81
C TRP A 79 -3.99 8.74 9.52
N GLY A 80 -5.20 8.25 9.83
CA GLY A 80 -6.15 8.88 10.75
C GLY A 80 -6.97 10.07 10.20
N TYR A 81 -7.88 10.55 11.06
CA TYR A 81 -8.82 11.68 10.87
C TYR A 81 -8.15 13.06 11.08
N TYR A 82 -6.86 13.09 11.41
CA TYR A 82 -6.13 14.32 11.73
C TYR A 82 -5.83 15.09 10.46
N ASP A 83 -6.53 16.21 10.30
CA ASP A 83 -6.20 17.44 9.57
C ASP A 83 -5.01 17.41 8.58
N LYS A 84 -5.03 16.45 7.66
CA LYS A 84 -4.16 16.37 6.48
C LYS A 84 -4.99 16.63 5.24
N GLY A 85 -5.91 17.60 5.34
CA GLY A 85 -6.80 18.00 4.25
C GLY A 85 -6.05 18.21 2.95
N SER A 86 -4.83 18.77 2.97
CA SER A 86 -4.01 18.94 1.77
C SER A 86 -3.41 17.65 1.21
N TYR A 87 -2.91 16.73 2.05
CA TYR A 87 -2.27 15.49 1.59
C TYR A 87 -3.30 14.52 1.01
N GLN A 88 -4.34 14.18 1.79
CA GLN A 88 -5.38 13.26 1.32
C GLN A 88 -6.15 13.84 0.14
N LYS A 89 -6.41 15.16 0.13
CA LYS A 89 -7.01 15.82 -1.04
C LYS A 89 -6.09 15.76 -2.25
N LYS A 90 -4.78 15.97 -2.11
CA LYS A 90 -3.83 15.83 -3.23
C LYS A 90 -3.90 14.43 -3.85
N ILE A 91 -3.90 13.39 -3.02
CA ILE A 91 -4.04 12.00 -3.47
C ILE A 91 -5.39 11.79 -4.17
N GLN A 92 -6.48 12.28 -3.59
CA GLN A 92 -7.83 12.15 -4.17
C GLN A 92 -7.95 12.92 -5.49
N ASP A 93 -7.43 14.14 -5.59
CA ASP A 93 -7.44 14.96 -6.80
C ASP A 93 -6.69 14.26 -7.94
N LEU A 94 -5.53 13.66 -7.65
CA LEU A 94 -4.78 12.85 -8.61
C LEU A 94 -5.59 11.64 -9.06
N MET A 95 -6.21 10.92 -8.13
CA MET A 95 -7.04 9.75 -8.44
C MET A 95 -8.27 10.13 -9.28
N LYS A 96 -8.93 11.25 -8.99
CA LYS A 96 -10.03 11.81 -9.78
C LYS A 96 -9.61 12.16 -11.21
N ALA A 97 -8.40 12.69 -11.37
CA ALA A 97 -7.81 12.97 -12.67
C ALA A 97 -7.31 11.72 -13.42
N GLY A 98 -7.44 10.52 -12.85
CA GLY A 98 -6.94 9.27 -13.43
C GLY A 98 -5.44 9.04 -13.21
N ASN A 99 -4.75 9.91 -12.47
CA ASN A 99 -3.30 9.86 -12.23
C ASN A 99 -2.94 8.96 -11.04
N MET A 100 -3.31 7.68 -11.10
CA MET A 100 -3.04 6.71 -10.02
C MET A 100 -1.54 6.49 -9.78
N ALA A 101 -0.70 6.55 -10.83
CA ALA A 101 0.74 6.42 -10.69
C ALA A 101 1.35 7.53 -9.79
N GLU A 102 0.95 8.78 -9.99
CA GLU A 102 1.44 9.90 -9.17
C GLU A 102 0.92 9.80 -7.72
N ALA A 103 -0.33 9.37 -7.53
CA ALA A 103 -0.89 9.11 -6.22
C ALA A 103 -0.09 8.03 -5.45
N ILE A 104 0.26 6.94 -6.13
CA ILE A 104 1.11 5.87 -5.57
C ILE A 104 2.52 6.39 -5.25
N TYR A 105 3.12 7.19 -6.15
CA TYR A 105 4.44 7.77 -5.92
C TYR A 105 4.48 8.60 -4.64
N ILE A 106 3.49 9.46 -4.40
CA ILE A 106 3.43 10.31 -3.20
C ILE A 106 3.31 9.47 -1.93
N GLU A 107 2.48 8.43 -1.92
CA GLU A 107 2.33 7.53 -0.76
C GLU A 107 3.60 6.71 -0.51
N MET A 108 4.17 6.11 -1.54
CA MET A 108 5.37 5.29 -1.40
C MET A 108 6.61 6.13 -1.04
N LYS A 109 6.67 7.39 -1.49
CA LYS A 109 7.69 8.34 -1.05
C LYS A 109 7.54 8.66 0.44
N ASP A 110 6.34 8.98 0.91
CA ASP A 110 6.06 9.21 2.33
C ASP A 110 6.48 8.01 3.19
N ILE A 111 6.02 6.81 2.81
CA ILE A 111 6.33 5.54 3.48
C ILE A 111 7.82 5.27 3.52
N SER A 112 8.56 5.55 2.45
CA SER A 112 10.01 5.31 2.39
C SER A 112 10.82 6.13 3.41
N THR A 113 10.23 7.19 3.97
CA THR A 113 10.86 8.04 4.99
C THR A 113 10.55 7.63 6.43
N ILE A 114 9.62 6.70 6.63
CA ILE A 114 9.20 6.26 7.96
C ILE A 114 10.30 5.39 8.60
N ASN A 115 10.71 5.74 9.82
CA ASN A 115 11.75 5.04 10.58
C ASN A 115 11.52 5.06 12.11
N ALA A 116 10.29 5.22 12.58
CA ALA A 116 10.00 5.41 14.00
C ALA A 116 10.47 4.23 14.89
N THR A 117 10.51 3.02 14.35
CA THR A 117 11.03 1.83 15.05
C THR A 117 12.44 1.40 14.63
N GLY A 118 13.19 2.25 13.92
CA GLY A 118 14.51 1.87 13.36
C GLY A 118 14.41 0.94 12.14
N LYS A 119 13.25 0.90 11.49
CA LYS A 119 12.95 0.05 10.34
C LYS A 119 12.69 0.92 9.13
N ASN A 120 13.30 0.57 8.01
CA ASN A 120 13.21 1.30 6.75
C ASN A 120 12.28 0.56 5.78
N TYR A 121 11.36 1.30 5.13
CA TYR A 121 10.44 0.78 4.11
C TYR A 121 10.92 1.01 2.68
N GLN A 122 12.12 1.53 2.46
CA GLN A 122 12.72 1.74 1.15
C GLN A 122 12.76 0.46 0.30
N CYS A 123 12.91 -0.71 0.93
CA CYS A 123 12.86 -2.00 0.22
C CYS A 123 11.45 -2.37 -0.28
N HIS A 124 10.39 -1.74 0.25
CA HIS A 124 9.01 -1.96 -0.20
C HIS A 124 8.76 -1.26 -1.53
N VAL A 125 9.41 -0.13 -1.82
CA VAL A 125 9.21 0.65 -3.04
C VAL A 125 9.40 -0.19 -4.32
N PRO A 126 10.58 -0.80 -4.57
CA PRO A 126 10.77 -1.59 -5.79
C PRO A 126 9.84 -2.81 -5.83
N LYS A 127 9.62 -3.48 -4.68
CA LYS A 127 8.72 -4.64 -4.60
C LYS A 127 7.26 -4.27 -4.90
N TYR A 128 6.83 -3.06 -4.53
CA TYR A 128 5.50 -2.56 -4.80
C TYR A 128 5.29 -2.32 -6.29
N ILE A 129 6.28 -1.70 -6.93
CA ILE A 129 6.28 -1.46 -8.38
C ILE A 129 6.25 -2.78 -9.13
N ASP A 130 7.10 -3.75 -8.74
CA ASP A 130 7.14 -5.09 -9.34
C ASP A 130 5.81 -5.84 -9.19
N TYR A 131 5.18 -5.74 -8.02
CA TYR A 131 3.85 -6.29 -7.77
C TYR A 131 2.81 -5.70 -8.72
N LEU A 132 2.77 -4.38 -8.86
CA LEU A 132 1.83 -3.71 -9.78
C LEU A 132 2.11 -4.04 -11.25
N ALA A 133 3.38 -4.21 -11.63
CA ALA A 133 3.78 -4.59 -12.99
C ALA A 133 3.30 -6.00 -13.38
N SER A 134 3.30 -6.91 -12.41
CA SER A 134 3.01 -8.34 -12.61
C SER A 134 1.57 -8.71 -12.28
N THR A 135 0.83 -7.86 -11.56
CA THR A 135 -0.51 -8.16 -11.05
C THR A 135 -1.54 -7.17 -11.57
N PRO A 136 -2.42 -7.59 -12.50
CA PRO A 136 -3.56 -6.78 -12.88
C PRO A 136 -4.47 -6.52 -11.67
N VAL A 137 -4.67 -5.25 -11.32
CA VAL A 137 -5.70 -4.83 -10.35
C VAL A 137 -7.03 -4.80 -11.08
N LYS A 138 -7.98 -5.62 -10.61
CA LYS A 138 -9.30 -5.74 -11.23
C LYS A 138 -10.02 -4.39 -11.20
N ASN A 139 -10.57 -3.96 -12.34
CA ASN A 139 -11.28 -2.68 -12.51
C ASN A 139 -10.42 -1.42 -12.31
N ALA A 140 -9.10 -1.57 -12.21
CA ALA A 140 -8.15 -0.45 -12.19
C ALA A 140 -6.75 -0.92 -12.58
N PRO A 141 -6.57 -1.52 -13.77
CA PRO A 141 -5.26 -2.01 -14.16
C PRO A 141 -4.29 -0.82 -14.17
N LEU A 142 -3.31 -0.83 -13.27
CA LEU A 142 -2.11 -0.03 -13.52
C LEU A 142 -1.47 -0.64 -14.75
N ASN A 143 -1.68 -0.01 -15.89
CA ASN A 143 -1.17 -0.52 -17.15
C ASN A 143 0.36 -0.37 -17.21
N SER A 144 0.98 -0.97 -18.23
CA SER A 144 2.42 -0.86 -18.44
C SER A 144 2.93 0.59 -18.50
N VAL A 145 2.10 1.55 -18.92
CA VAL A 145 2.44 2.98 -18.91
C VAL A 145 2.53 3.52 -17.49
N GLY A 146 1.52 3.28 -16.65
CA GLY A 146 1.52 3.72 -15.24
C GLY A 146 2.69 3.12 -14.46
N THR A 147 3.00 1.84 -14.66
CA THR A 147 4.15 1.19 -14.03
C THR A 147 5.48 1.80 -14.51
N ARG A 148 5.63 2.06 -15.81
CA ARG A 148 6.82 2.74 -16.34
C ARG A 148 6.98 4.14 -15.76
N THR A 149 5.88 4.90 -15.62
CA THR A 149 5.88 6.20 -14.96
C THR A 149 6.41 6.09 -13.53
N LEU A 150 5.94 5.11 -12.74
CA LEU A 150 6.44 4.87 -11.38
C LEU A 150 7.95 4.58 -11.36
N ILE A 151 8.43 3.70 -12.25
CA ILE A 151 9.87 3.37 -12.36
C ILE A 151 10.68 4.64 -12.64
N THR A 152 10.25 5.48 -13.59
CA THR A 152 10.92 6.74 -13.91
C THR A 152 10.94 7.70 -12.72
N LEU A 153 9.81 7.86 -12.02
CA LEU A 153 9.71 8.75 -10.87
C LEU A 153 10.63 8.34 -9.72
N PHE A 154 10.83 7.03 -9.48
CA PHE A 154 11.68 6.53 -8.40
C PHE A 154 13.15 6.35 -8.77
N ASN A 155 13.48 6.22 -10.06
CA ASN A 155 14.88 6.12 -10.52
C ASN A 155 15.47 7.47 -10.97
N GLY A 156 14.64 8.48 -11.22
CA GLY A 156 15.04 9.81 -11.69
C GLY A 156 14.97 10.92 -10.64
N ALA A 157 14.62 10.60 -9.39
CA ALA A 157 14.56 11.51 -8.25
C ALA A 157 15.70 11.26 -7.27
#